data_AF-A0A7G1IGV5-F1
#
_entry.id   AF-A0A7G1IGV5-F1
#
_cell.length_a   1.000
_cell.length_b   1.000
_cell.length_c   1.000
_cell.angle_alpha   90.00
_cell.angle_beta   90.00
_cell.angle_gamma   90.00
#
_symmetry.space_group_name_H-M   'P 1'
#
loop_
_entity.id
_entity.type
_entity.pdbx_description
1 polymer ?
#
loop_
_entity_poly.entity_id
_entity_poly.type
_entity_poly.pdbx_seq_one_letter_code
_entity_poly.pdbx_strand_id
1 'polypeptide(L)'
;MAGVASPASAGVAAAAATEPSGLLPSGVSSIFNIGFANLGGLSFGNANLGDLNQGNGNVGNLNFGSGNLGSFNLGSGNLGSFNVGLGNLGSNNFGFGNTGSFNIGFGNTGSGNIGIGNTGNGNVGFGNGGLGGQQHRDRAGRQQPAGLWRAQLRHREHRAVQLG
;
A
#
# COMPACT_ATOMS: atom_id res chain seq x y z
N MET A 1 -55.26 -62.93 -0.49
CA MET A 1 -55.51 -61.70 -1.25
C MET A 1 -54.93 -60.57 -0.40
N ALA A 2 -53.61 -60.31 -0.43
CA ALA A 2 -52.92 -59.46 -1.43
C ALA A 2 -53.68 -58.13 -1.60
N GLY A 3 -53.39 -57.12 -0.78
CA GLY A 3 -52.48 -56.03 -1.16
C GLY A 3 -53.28 -54.71 -1.07
N VAL A 4 -52.74 -53.52 -0.83
CA VAL A 4 -51.40 -53.00 -0.58
C VAL A 4 -51.64 -51.65 0.12
N ALA A 5 -50.78 -51.27 1.07
CA ALA A 5 -50.85 -49.97 1.74
C ALA A 5 -50.68 -48.83 0.71
N SER A 6 -51.53 -47.80 0.80
CA SER A 6 -51.34 -46.56 0.03
C SER A 6 -50.04 -45.88 0.48
N PRO A 7 -49.14 -45.47 -0.43
CA PRO A 7 -47.91 -44.81 -0.04
C PRO A 7 -48.20 -43.40 0.47
N ALA A 8 -47.59 -43.04 1.60
CA ALA A 8 -47.50 -41.66 2.07
C ALA A 8 -46.76 -40.83 1.01
N SER A 9 -47.39 -39.76 0.51
CA SER A 9 -46.70 -38.79 -0.32
C SER A 9 -45.66 -38.08 0.56
N ALA A 10 -44.40 -38.46 0.39
CA ALA A 10 -43.26 -37.69 0.87
C ALA A 10 -43.36 -36.30 0.23
N GLY A 11 -43.90 -35.34 0.97
CA GLY A 11 -43.86 -33.94 0.62
C GLY A 11 -42.40 -33.55 0.54
N VAL A 12 -41.88 -33.47 -0.68
CA VAL A 12 -40.53 -33.02 -0.96
C VAL A 12 -40.45 -31.60 -0.41
N ALA A 13 -39.74 -31.42 0.70
CA ALA A 13 -39.39 -30.10 1.18
C ALA A 13 -38.67 -29.42 0.01
N ALA A 14 -39.28 -28.36 -0.54
CA ALA A 14 -38.62 -27.51 -1.51
C ALA A 14 -37.41 -26.91 -0.79
N ALA A 15 -36.26 -27.57 -0.91
CA ALA A 15 -34.99 -26.96 -0.58
C ALA A 15 -34.91 -25.75 -1.49
N ALA A 16 -35.04 -24.56 -0.91
CA ALA A 16 -34.70 -23.32 -1.59
C ALA A 16 -33.27 -23.51 -2.08
N ALA A 17 -33.13 -23.80 -3.38
CA ALA A 17 -31.86 -23.77 -4.05
C ALA A 17 -31.36 -22.34 -3.83
N THR A 18 -30.39 -22.20 -2.93
CA THR A 18 -29.62 -20.98 -2.82
C THR A 18 -28.78 -21.01 -4.08
N GLU A 19 -29.30 -20.39 -5.15
CA GLU A 19 -28.64 -20.36 -6.44
C GLU A 19 -27.18 -19.97 -6.22
N PRO A 20 -26.20 -20.71 -6.76
CA PRO A 20 -24.82 -20.30 -6.70
C PRO A 20 -24.74 -18.95 -7.41
N SER A 21 -24.68 -17.88 -6.62
CA SER A 21 -24.53 -16.51 -7.10
C SER A 21 -23.24 -16.47 -7.92
N GLY A 22 -23.33 -16.60 -9.24
CA GLY A 22 -22.10 -16.72 -10.03
C GLY A 22 -22.19 -17.02 -11.51
N LEU A 23 -23.31 -17.49 -12.07
CA LEU A 23 -23.43 -17.74 -13.52
C LEU A 23 -24.38 -16.78 -14.26
N LEU A 24 -24.28 -15.51 -13.87
CA LEU A 24 -24.63 -14.25 -14.56
C LEU A 24 -26.10 -13.95 -14.95
N PRO A 25 -26.72 -12.97 -14.27
CA PRO A 25 -27.78 -12.13 -14.85
C PRO A 25 -27.23 -11.02 -15.74
N SER A 26 -28.00 -10.65 -16.77
CA SER A 26 -27.66 -9.79 -17.91
C SER A 26 -27.12 -8.39 -17.52
N GLY A 27 -25.90 -8.08 -17.97
CA GLY A 27 -25.36 -6.70 -17.98
C GLY A 27 -23.91 -6.53 -17.50
N VAL A 28 -23.24 -7.59 -17.03
CA VAL A 28 -21.88 -7.52 -16.49
C VAL A 28 -20.85 -8.19 -17.40
N SER A 29 -19.83 -7.42 -17.78
CA SER A 29 -18.68 -7.80 -18.61
C SER A 29 -17.75 -8.77 -17.87
N SER A 30 -18.07 -10.07 -17.86
CA SER A 30 -17.18 -11.09 -17.32
C SER A 30 -16.12 -11.49 -18.35
N ILE A 31 -15.08 -10.67 -18.49
CA ILE A 31 -13.87 -11.10 -19.17
C ILE A 31 -13.18 -12.06 -18.18
N PHE A 32 -13.38 -13.37 -18.37
CA PHE A 32 -12.83 -14.52 -17.63
C PHE A 32 -11.88 -14.27 -16.43
N ASN A 33 -12.26 -14.76 -15.23
CA ASN A 33 -11.41 -14.80 -14.02
C ASN A 33 -10.97 -16.25 -13.71
N ILE A 34 -9.79 -16.42 -13.08
CA ILE A 34 -9.33 -17.68 -12.50
C ILE A 34 -9.34 -17.58 -10.97
N GLY A 35 -10.21 -18.35 -10.32
CA GLY A 35 -10.36 -18.41 -8.87
C GLY A 35 -11.75 -17.98 -8.39
N PHE A 36 -11.93 -17.78 -7.08
CA PHE A 36 -13.23 -17.59 -6.45
C PHE A 36 -13.46 -16.16 -5.95
N ALA A 37 -14.73 -15.76 -5.87
CA ALA A 37 -15.18 -14.50 -5.26
C ALA A 37 -14.54 -13.23 -5.86
N ASN A 38 -14.19 -13.25 -7.14
CA ASN A 38 -13.71 -12.06 -7.85
C ASN A 38 -14.88 -11.26 -8.43
N LEU A 39 -14.92 -9.95 -8.18
CA LEU A 39 -15.84 -9.00 -8.78
C LEU A 39 -15.06 -8.06 -9.70
N GLY A 40 -15.20 -8.26 -11.02
CA GLY A 40 -14.36 -7.66 -12.07
C GLY A 40 -13.98 -8.70 -13.13
N GLY A 41 -12.95 -8.44 -13.92
CA GLY A 41 -12.45 -9.32 -14.98
C GLY A 41 -10.93 -9.52 -15.00
N LEU A 42 -10.49 -10.55 -15.72
CA LEU A 42 -9.09 -10.90 -16.01
C LEU A 42 -8.20 -11.07 -14.78
N SER A 43 -8.76 -11.48 -13.64
CA SER A 43 -8.02 -11.67 -12.39
C SER A 43 -7.65 -13.14 -12.15
N PHE A 44 -6.46 -13.35 -11.57
CA PHE A 44 -5.91 -14.63 -11.15
C PHE A 44 -5.77 -14.65 -9.63
N GLY A 45 -6.57 -15.46 -8.95
CA GLY A 45 -6.60 -15.57 -7.49
C GLY A 45 -8.01 -15.39 -6.95
N ASN A 46 -8.14 -15.04 -5.67
CA ASN A 46 -9.42 -15.03 -4.98
C ASN A 46 -9.75 -13.68 -4.34
N ALA A 47 -11.05 -13.41 -4.18
CA ALA A 47 -11.56 -12.28 -3.41
C ALA A 47 -11.07 -10.90 -3.90
N ASN A 48 -10.84 -10.74 -5.21
CA ASN A 48 -10.46 -9.45 -5.78
C ASN A 48 -11.68 -8.62 -6.17
N LEU A 49 -11.65 -7.32 -5.89
CA LEU A 49 -12.60 -6.32 -6.37
C LEU A 49 -11.89 -5.38 -7.35
N GLY A 50 -12.16 -5.53 -8.64
CA GLY A 50 -11.50 -4.83 -9.72
C GLY A 50 -10.88 -5.78 -10.75
N ASP A 51 -10.16 -5.20 -11.70
CA ASP A 51 -9.72 -5.86 -12.92
C ASP A 51 -8.21 -6.13 -12.94
N LEU A 52 -7.80 -7.19 -13.65
CA LEU A 52 -6.40 -7.53 -13.94
C LEU A 52 -5.52 -7.69 -12.68
N ASN A 53 -6.07 -8.27 -11.60
CA ASN A 53 -5.29 -8.54 -10.40
C ASN A 53 -4.68 -9.95 -10.43
N GLN A 54 -3.42 -10.09 -10.02
CA GLN A 54 -2.75 -11.37 -9.81
C GLN A 54 -2.41 -11.55 -8.33
N GLY A 55 -3.22 -12.32 -7.62
CA GLY A 55 -3.11 -12.59 -6.18
C GLY A 55 -4.47 -12.52 -5.50
N ASN A 56 -4.48 -12.36 -4.18
CA ASN A 56 -5.71 -12.48 -3.40
C ASN A 56 -6.08 -11.18 -2.67
N GLY A 57 -7.37 -10.92 -2.54
CA GLY A 57 -7.90 -9.89 -1.64
C GLY A 57 -7.52 -8.46 -2.03
N ASN A 58 -7.33 -8.18 -3.33
CA ASN A 58 -7.05 -6.83 -3.80
C ASN A 58 -8.33 -6.04 -4.04
N VAL A 59 -8.32 -4.75 -3.75
CA VAL A 59 -9.39 -3.81 -4.09
C VAL A 59 -8.80 -2.71 -4.97
N GLY A 60 -9.20 -2.64 -6.23
CA GLY A 60 -8.61 -1.82 -7.28
C GLY A 60 -8.07 -2.69 -8.41
N ASN A 61 -7.27 -2.10 -9.30
CA ASN A 61 -6.91 -2.72 -10.58
C ASN A 61 -5.39 -2.94 -10.70
N LEU A 62 -4.99 -3.93 -11.51
CA LEU A 62 -3.59 -4.12 -11.91
C LEU A 62 -2.62 -4.31 -10.73
N ASN A 63 -3.05 -5.02 -9.68
CA ASN A 63 -2.17 -5.37 -8.56
C ASN A 63 -1.56 -6.76 -8.77
N PHE A 64 -0.26 -6.87 -8.53
CA PHE A 64 0.46 -8.15 -8.46
C PHE A 64 0.86 -8.40 -7.01
N GLY A 65 0.34 -9.45 -6.40
CA GLY A 65 0.45 -9.77 -4.97
C GLY A 65 -0.90 -9.66 -4.27
N SER A 66 -0.91 -9.56 -2.94
CA SER A 66 -2.13 -9.74 -2.15
C SER A 66 -2.43 -8.59 -1.20
N GLY A 67 -3.73 -8.38 -0.91
CA GLY A 67 -4.18 -7.43 0.11
C GLY A 67 -3.86 -5.97 -0.21
N ASN A 68 -3.77 -5.60 -1.49
CA ASN A 68 -3.56 -4.21 -1.89
C ASN A 68 -4.91 -3.49 -1.99
N LEU A 69 -4.97 -2.25 -1.49
CA LEU A 69 -6.11 -1.34 -1.67
C LEU A 69 -5.64 -0.13 -2.50
N GLY A 70 -6.08 -0.06 -3.75
CA GLY A 70 -5.64 0.86 -4.79
C GLY A 70 -5.15 0.10 -6.02
N SER A 71 -4.36 0.75 -6.88
CA SER A 71 -4.05 0.20 -8.21
C SER A 71 -2.56 0.23 -8.55
N PHE A 72 -2.14 -0.65 -9.46
CA PHE A 72 -0.77 -0.71 -9.96
C PHE A 72 0.29 -1.02 -8.89
N ASN A 73 -0.06 -1.79 -7.86
CA ASN A 73 0.90 -2.19 -6.82
C ASN A 73 1.56 -3.52 -7.18
N LEU A 74 2.87 -3.63 -6.96
CA LEU A 74 3.63 -4.86 -7.05
C LEU A 74 4.14 -5.25 -5.67
N GLY A 75 3.56 -6.27 -5.06
CA GLY A 75 3.81 -6.73 -3.71
C GLY A 75 2.51 -6.83 -2.91
N SER A 76 2.59 -6.73 -1.58
CA SER A 76 1.44 -7.04 -0.72
C SER A 76 1.20 -5.99 0.35
N GLY A 77 -0.07 -5.82 0.72
CA GLY A 77 -0.48 -4.93 1.81
C GLY A 77 -0.26 -3.44 1.52
N ASN A 78 -0.19 -3.04 0.25
CA ASN A 78 -0.02 -1.62 -0.09
C ASN A 78 -1.38 -0.92 -0.09
N LEU A 79 -1.43 0.30 0.47
CA LEU A 79 -2.58 1.19 0.44
C LEU A 79 -2.25 2.43 -0.40
N GLY A 80 -2.88 2.54 -1.56
CA GLY A 80 -2.65 3.57 -2.57
C GLY A 80 -2.18 2.96 -3.88
N SER A 81 -1.37 3.69 -4.65
CA SER A 81 -1.08 3.31 -6.04
C SER A 81 0.39 3.35 -6.42
N PHE A 82 0.80 2.53 -7.37
CA PHE A 82 2.16 2.49 -7.92
C PHE A 82 3.24 2.15 -6.87
N ASN A 83 2.90 1.40 -5.83
CA ASN A 83 3.88 0.97 -4.84
C ASN A 83 4.51 -0.36 -5.25
N VAL A 84 5.81 -0.50 -5.00
CA VAL A 84 6.57 -1.73 -5.20
C VAL A 84 7.15 -2.16 -3.86
N GLY A 85 6.81 -3.37 -3.42
CA GLY A 85 7.22 -3.95 -2.15
C GLY A 85 6.04 -4.15 -1.18
N LEU A 86 6.28 -4.03 0.13
CA LEU A 86 5.31 -4.45 1.14
C LEU A 86 4.87 -3.31 2.05
N GLY A 87 3.58 -3.24 2.34
CA GLY A 87 3.05 -2.40 3.41
C GLY A 87 3.25 -0.89 3.19
N ASN A 88 3.36 -0.43 1.95
CA ASN A 88 3.50 0.99 1.68
C ASN A 88 2.15 1.70 1.71
N LEU A 89 2.10 2.89 2.29
CA LEU A 89 0.95 3.79 2.35
C LEU A 89 1.21 5.03 1.50
N GLY A 90 0.33 5.32 0.56
CA GLY A 90 0.44 6.44 -0.38
C GLY A 90 0.83 5.97 -1.79
N SER A 91 1.73 6.68 -2.45
CA SER A 91 1.98 6.43 -3.89
C SER A 91 3.43 6.45 -4.32
N ASN A 92 3.76 5.65 -5.33
CA ASN A 92 5.11 5.62 -5.93
C ASN A 92 6.23 5.27 -4.94
N ASN A 93 5.95 4.48 -3.90
CA ASN A 93 6.97 4.05 -2.95
C ASN A 93 7.61 2.73 -3.41
N PHE A 94 8.93 2.62 -3.26
CA PHE A 94 9.69 1.40 -3.52
C PHE A 94 10.34 0.91 -2.23
N GLY A 95 10.00 -0.31 -1.80
CA GLY A 95 10.52 -0.96 -0.60
C GLY A 95 9.42 -1.29 0.40
N PHE A 96 9.67 -1.05 1.69
CA PHE A 96 8.87 -1.64 2.76
C PHE A 96 8.43 -0.61 3.78
N GLY A 97 7.13 -0.57 4.09
CA GLY A 97 6.59 0.23 5.18
C GLY A 97 6.75 1.74 5.00
N ASN A 98 6.86 2.24 3.76
CA ASN A 98 6.97 3.67 3.53
C ASN A 98 5.59 4.34 3.58
N THR A 99 5.50 5.54 4.14
CA THR A 99 4.28 6.37 4.19
C THR A 99 4.50 7.68 3.45
N GLY A 100 3.60 8.02 2.54
CA GLY A 100 3.67 9.23 1.71
C GLY A 100 3.97 8.90 0.25
N SER A 101 4.85 9.67 -0.40
CA SER A 101 5.07 9.54 -1.84
C SER A 101 6.54 9.47 -2.25
N PHE A 102 6.84 8.72 -3.31
CA PHE A 102 8.18 8.69 -3.93
C PHE A 102 9.32 8.28 -2.98
N ASN A 103 9.03 7.52 -1.93
CA ASN A 103 10.08 7.05 -1.00
C ASN A 103 10.72 5.76 -1.51
N ILE A 104 12.03 5.64 -1.36
CA ILE A 104 12.80 4.44 -1.71
C ILE A 104 13.51 3.92 -0.46
N GLY A 105 13.19 2.70 -0.04
CA GLY A 105 13.83 2.03 1.10
C GLY A 105 12.82 1.57 2.15
N PHE A 106 13.12 1.80 3.42
CA PHE A 106 12.43 1.16 4.54
C PHE A 106 11.93 2.18 5.56
N GLY A 107 10.64 2.15 5.86
CA GLY A 107 10.06 2.92 6.97
C GLY A 107 10.21 4.44 6.82
N ASN A 108 10.27 4.97 5.60
CA ASN A 108 10.35 6.41 5.40
C ASN A 108 8.95 7.04 5.46
N THR A 109 8.84 8.22 6.07
CA THR A 109 7.60 9.01 6.15
C THR A 109 7.78 10.37 5.49
N GLY A 110 6.88 10.73 4.57
CA GLY A 110 6.88 11.99 3.83
C GLY A 110 7.13 11.78 2.34
N SER A 111 7.89 12.67 1.69
CA SER A 111 8.04 12.65 0.23
C SER A 111 9.49 12.60 -0.26
N GLY A 112 9.79 11.68 -1.18
CA GLY A 112 11.06 11.68 -1.89
C GLY A 112 12.27 11.31 -1.02
N ASN A 113 12.08 10.53 0.04
CA ASN A 113 13.19 10.08 0.89
C ASN A 113 13.83 8.81 0.34
N ILE A 114 15.15 8.69 0.43
CA ILE A 114 15.92 7.51 0.02
C ILE A 114 16.72 6.98 1.22
N GLY A 115 16.40 5.79 1.70
CA GLY A 115 17.13 5.13 2.78
C GLY A 115 16.21 4.53 3.84
N ILE A 116 16.57 4.66 5.11
CA ILE A 116 15.87 3.97 6.20
C ILE A 116 15.44 4.95 7.29
N GLY A 117 14.16 4.90 7.65
CA GLY A 117 13.62 5.62 8.81
C GLY A 117 13.72 7.13 8.70
N ASN A 118 13.68 7.69 7.49
CA ASN A 118 13.69 9.14 7.31
C ASN A 118 12.27 9.70 7.48
N THR A 119 12.15 10.86 8.12
CA THR A 119 10.89 11.61 8.25
C THR A 119 11.04 13.01 7.66
N GLY A 120 10.12 13.39 6.78
CA GLY A 120 10.10 14.68 6.09
C GLY A 120 10.28 14.51 4.58
N ASN A 121 10.95 15.45 3.90
CA ASN A 121 10.99 15.46 2.43
C ASN A 121 12.39 15.54 1.86
N GLY A 122 12.74 14.67 0.92
CA GLY A 122 14.01 14.73 0.19
C GLY A 122 15.24 14.29 0.99
N ASN A 123 15.07 13.52 2.07
CA ASN A 123 16.20 13.04 2.86
C ASN A 123 16.88 11.85 2.20
N VAL A 124 18.21 11.76 2.32
CA VAL A 124 19.00 10.60 1.89
C VAL A 124 19.82 10.08 3.06
N GLY A 125 19.72 8.78 3.37
CA GLY A 125 20.46 8.13 4.45
C GLY A 125 19.56 7.50 5.50
N PHE A 126 19.97 7.61 6.77
CA PHE A 126 19.37 6.86 7.88
C PHE A 126 18.92 7.81 9.00
N GLY A 127 17.66 7.69 9.42
CA GLY A 127 17.15 8.39 10.60
C GLY A 127 17.13 9.92 10.49
N ASN A 128 17.08 10.49 9.28
CA ASN A 128 17.00 11.94 9.12
C ASN A 128 15.60 12.44 9.48
N GLY A 129 15.52 13.60 10.13
CA GLY A 129 14.28 14.32 10.37
C GLY A 129 14.32 15.73 9.77
N GLY A 130 13.33 16.07 8.93
CA GLY A 130 13.17 17.41 8.35
C GLY A 130 13.11 17.45 6.83
N LEU A 131 13.21 18.65 6.26
CA LEU A 131 13.25 18.86 4.81
C LEU A 131 14.69 18.67 4.32
N GLY A 132 15.01 17.49 3.79
CA GLY A 132 16.28 17.09 3.17
C GLY A 132 16.71 17.89 1.93
N GLY A 133 16.01 18.99 1.61
CA GLY A 133 16.42 19.96 0.59
C GLY A 133 16.37 21.42 1.04
N GLN A 134 15.88 21.72 2.25
CA GLN A 134 15.89 23.09 2.77
C GLN A 134 17.05 23.25 3.75
N GLN A 135 18.23 23.34 3.17
CA GLN A 135 19.30 24.09 3.79
C GLN A 135 18.72 25.45 4.19
N HIS A 136 18.91 25.83 5.46
CA HIS A 136 18.61 27.15 5.96
C HIS A 136 19.26 28.18 5.02
N ARG A 137 18.48 28.75 4.08
CA ARG A 137 18.96 29.85 3.24
C ARG A 137 18.91 31.08 4.13
N ASP A 138 20.07 31.45 4.66
CA ASP A 138 20.26 32.75 5.27
C ASP A 138 19.89 33.84 4.25
N ARG A 139 19.63 35.08 4.72
CA ARG A 139 19.30 36.25 3.88
C ARG A 139 20.32 36.55 2.76
N ALA A 140 21.49 35.90 2.79
CA ALA A 140 22.58 35.98 1.83
C ALA A 140 22.70 34.77 0.88
N GLY A 141 21.78 33.80 0.90
CA GLY A 141 21.73 32.70 -0.06
C GLY A 141 22.87 31.67 0.02
N ARG A 142 23.65 31.63 1.12
CA ARG A 142 24.74 30.66 1.29
C ARG A 142 24.27 29.37 1.95
N GLN A 143 24.66 28.24 1.37
CA GLN A 143 24.36 26.89 1.84
C GLN A 143 25.21 26.58 3.09
N GLN A 144 24.60 26.32 4.24
CA GLN A 144 25.33 25.83 5.42
C GLN A 144 24.93 24.38 5.72
N PRO A 145 25.88 23.42 5.76
CA PRO A 145 25.60 22.06 6.17
C PRO A 145 25.17 22.03 7.64
N ALA A 146 24.17 21.19 7.95
CA ALA A 146 23.45 21.13 9.22
C ALA A 146 24.31 20.86 10.48
N GLY A 147 25.61 20.57 10.34
CA GLY A 147 26.52 20.27 11.44
C GLY A 147 27.33 21.45 12.00
N LEU A 148 27.38 22.61 11.33
CA LEU A 148 28.34 23.67 11.69
C LEU A 148 27.97 24.50 12.93
N TRP A 149 26.70 24.53 13.34
CA TRP A 149 26.26 25.34 14.49
C TRP A 149 26.89 24.90 15.81
N ARG A 150 27.17 23.60 15.99
CA ARG A 150 27.78 23.08 17.22
C ARG A 150 29.28 23.35 17.33
N ALA A 151 29.98 23.56 16.22
CA ALA A 151 31.40 23.92 16.22
C ALA A 151 31.60 25.43 16.46
N GLN A 152 30.72 26.26 15.90
CA GLN A 152 30.81 27.71 15.97
C GLN A 152 30.51 28.26 17.38
N LEU A 153 29.63 27.59 18.15
CA LEU A 153 29.31 27.96 19.53
C LEU A 153 30.47 27.68 20.49
N ARG A 154 31.14 26.53 20.38
CA ARG A 154 32.32 26.23 21.21
C ARG A 154 33.46 27.21 20.99
N HIS A 155 33.63 27.74 19.78
CA HIS A 155 34.69 28.70 19.51
C HIS A 155 34.45 30.10 20.10
N ARG A 156 33.18 30.46 20.40
CA ARG A 156 32.84 31.73 21.04
C ARG A 156 32.98 31.67 22.57
N GLU A 157 32.72 30.51 23.17
CA GLU A 157 32.88 30.33 24.62
C GLU A 157 34.35 30.43 25.05
N HIS A 158 35.29 29.85 24.29
CA HIS A 158 36.71 29.97 24.60
C HIS A 158 37.27 31.39 24.46
N ARG A 159 36.72 32.24 23.58
CA ARG A 159 37.15 33.65 23.46
C ARG A 159 36.60 34.55 24.55
N ALA A 160 35.47 34.19 25.17
CA ALA A 160 34.92 34.94 26.30
C ALA A 160 35.74 34.73 27.59
N VAL A 161 36.42 33.59 27.72
CA VAL A 161 37.25 33.27 28.90
C VAL A 161 38.65 33.91 28.85
N GLN A 162 39.13 34.34 27.68
CA GLN A 162 40.44 35.00 27.52
C GLN A 162 40.39 36.54 27.62
N LEU A 163 39.21 37.13 27.83
CA LEU A 163 39.01 38.58 27.90
C LEU A 163 38.41 39.04 29.25
N GLY A 164 38.42 38.19 30.27
CA GLY A 164 38.16 38.57 31.67
C GLY A 164 39.45 38.56 32.47
#